data_AF-A0A8T4VNN9-F1
#
_entry.id   AF-A0A8T4VNN9-F1
#
_cell.length_a   1.000
_cell.length_b   1.000
_cell.length_c   1.000
_cell.angle_alpha   90.00
_cell.angle_beta   90.00
_cell.angle_gamma   90.00
#
_symmetry.space_group_name_H-M   'P 1'
#
loop_
_entity.id
_entity.type
_entity.pdbx_description
1 polymer ?
#
loop_
_entity_poly.entity_id
_entity_poly.type
_entity_poly.pdbx_seq_one_letter_code
_entity_poly.pdbx_strand_id
1 'polypeptide(L)'
;MVKAQIVAAIREIKNTLSSITLLSCFLDALLVLLLSVITLMLISVEWYWAIIPFIIYFYIHYKNGKKQLSLAFVEEKTPELKEELRTSADNLDKDNEIVMALHEEVLAKMRRIKVSDFIDFKKISRRMFVISILCFLILIFSAFNVSFIDINDLLDQITQEQEETKSPYEEEIPE
;
A
#
# COMPACT_ATOMS: atom_id res chain seq x y z
N MET A 1 0.70 -38.65 -4.17
CA MET A 1 -0.40 -37.88 -3.54
C MET A 1 0.13 -36.78 -2.60
N VAL A 2 1.16 -37.07 -1.78
CA VAL A 2 1.79 -36.10 -0.84
C VAL A 2 2.36 -34.85 -1.54
N LYS A 3 3.05 -35.02 -2.67
CA LYS A 3 3.60 -33.89 -3.48
C LYS A 3 2.57 -32.81 -3.81
N ALA A 4 1.39 -33.21 -4.27
CA ALA A 4 0.33 -32.26 -4.63
C ALA A 4 -0.17 -31.47 -3.40
N GLN A 5 -0.21 -32.12 -2.23
CA GLN A 5 -0.62 -31.47 -0.99
C GLN A 5 0.42 -30.44 -0.52
N ILE A 6 1.71 -30.72 -0.66
CA ILE A 6 2.76 -29.77 -0.25
C ILE A 6 2.82 -28.54 -1.17
N VAL A 7 2.64 -28.73 -2.47
CA VAL A 7 2.54 -27.63 -3.43
C VAL A 7 1.33 -26.76 -3.13
N ALA A 8 0.19 -27.39 -2.79
CA ALA A 8 -1.00 -26.67 -2.36
C ALA A 8 -0.77 -25.88 -1.07
N ALA A 9 -0.14 -26.49 -0.06
CA ALA A 9 0.17 -25.83 1.21
C ALA A 9 1.13 -24.63 1.04
N ILE A 10 2.20 -24.79 0.25
CA ILE A 10 3.12 -23.69 -0.08
C ILE A 10 2.37 -22.55 -0.78
N ARG A 11 1.50 -22.88 -1.73
CA ARG A 11 0.70 -21.90 -2.46
C ARG A 11 -0.27 -21.17 -1.55
N GLU A 12 -0.92 -21.88 -0.64
CA GLU A 12 -1.85 -21.32 0.35
C GLU A 12 -1.15 -20.32 1.27
N ILE A 13 0.04 -20.67 1.80
CA ILE A 13 0.83 -19.74 2.62
C ILE A 13 1.24 -18.51 1.81
N LYS A 14 1.73 -18.69 0.57
CA LYS A 14 2.09 -17.56 -0.30
C LYS A 14 0.91 -16.65 -0.61
N ASN A 15 -0.27 -17.21 -0.87
CA ASN A 15 -1.49 -16.45 -1.10
C ASN A 15 -1.91 -15.69 0.16
N THR A 16 -1.80 -16.32 1.33
CA THR A 16 -2.09 -15.70 2.62
C THR A 16 -1.15 -14.52 2.88
N LEU A 17 0.16 -14.71 2.71
CA LEU A 17 1.15 -13.64 2.82
C LEU A 17 0.88 -12.51 1.82
N SER A 18 0.57 -12.85 0.56
CA SER A 18 0.20 -11.86 -0.45
C SER A 18 -1.00 -11.03 -0.03
N SER A 19 -2.03 -11.63 0.56
CA SER A 19 -3.21 -10.93 1.06
C SER A 19 -2.87 -10.01 2.23
N ILE A 20 -2.01 -10.44 3.15
CA ILE A 20 -1.55 -9.64 4.31
C ILE A 20 -0.72 -8.44 3.84
N THR A 21 0.20 -8.67 2.91
CA THR A 21 1.02 -7.61 2.31
C THR A 21 0.13 -6.63 1.54
N LEU A 22 -0.84 -7.12 0.76
CA LEU A 22 -1.78 -6.28 0.01
C LEU A 22 -2.64 -5.41 0.95
N LEU A 23 -3.16 -5.99 2.04
CA LEU A 23 -3.88 -5.24 3.06
C LEU A 23 -3.00 -4.15 3.67
N SER A 24 -1.75 -4.47 3.99
CA SER A 24 -0.81 -3.50 4.56
C SER A 24 -0.50 -2.36 3.60
N CYS A 25 -0.26 -2.67 2.31
CA CYS A 25 -0.05 -1.68 1.26
C CYS A 25 -1.28 -0.80 1.06
N PHE A 26 -2.48 -1.39 1.12
CA PHE A 26 -3.74 -0.67 1.00
C PHE A 26 -3.94 0.31 2.14
N LEU A 27 -3.69 -0.10 3.39
CA LEU A 27 -3.78 0.79 4.55
C LEU A 27 -2.77 1.94 4.47
N ASP A 28 -1.54 1.67 4.05
CA ASP A 28 -0.52 2.70 3.90
C ASP A 28 -0.88 3.68 2.76
N ALA A 29 -1.40 3.19 1.64
CA ALA A 29 -1.88 4.05 0.57
C ALA A 29 -3.10 4.88 0.99
N LEU A 30 -4.03 4.29 1.75
CA LEU A 30 -5.19 5.01 2.28
C LEU A 30 -4.76 6.17 3.19
N LEU A 31 -3.72 5.99 4.01
CA LEU A 31 -3.13 7.09 4.78
C LEU A 31 -2.61 8.22 3.88
N VAL A 32 -1.89 7.87 2.81
CA VAL A 32 -1.38 8.87 1.84
C VAL A 32 -2.54 9.60 1.15
N LEU A 33 -3.61 8.90 0.78
CA LEU A 33 -4.81 9.51 0.21
C LEU A 33 -5.43 10.53 1.17
N LEU A 34 -5.66 10.12 2.43
CA LEU A 34 -6.29 11.00 3.42
C LEU A 34 -5.43 12.22 3.73
N LEU A 35 -4.12 12.04 3.87
CA LEU A 35 -3.18 13.16 4.04
C LEU A 35 -3.22 14.10 2.83
N SER A 36 -3.23 13.55 1.61
CA SER A 36 -3.32 14.35 0.39
C SER A 36 -4.63 15.14 0.36
N VAL A 37 -5.77 14.52 0.67
CA VAL A 37 -7.06 15.23 0.74
C VAL A 37 -7.02 16.40 1.71
N ILE A 38 -6.45 16.21 2.92
CA ILE A 38 -6.32 17.28 3.90
C ILE A 38 -5.44 18.40 3.36
N THR A 39 -4.30 18.07 2.73
CA THR A 39 -3.42 19.06 2.11
C THR A 39 -4.12 19.82 0.99
N LEU A 40 -4.87 19.14 0.12
CA LEU A 40 -5.61 19.79 -0.97
C LEU A 40 -6.73 20.69 -0.47
N MET A 41 -7.46 20.27 0.57
CA MET A 41 -8.48 21.10 1.23
C MET A 41 -7.87 22.41 1.76
N LEU A 42 -6.64 22.37 2.27
CA LEU A 42 -5.97 23.55 2.81
C LEU A 42 -5.64 24.61 1.75
N ILE A 43 -5.52 24.18 0.48
CA ILE A 43 -5.13 25.01 -0.67
C ILE A 43 -6.34 25.23 -1.61
N SER A 44 -7.57 24.93 -1.17
CA SER A 44 -8.79 25.05 -1.99
C SER A 44 -8.76 24.31 -3.33
N VAL A 45 -7.96 23.24 -3.45
CA VAL A 45 -7.89 22.43 -4.69
C VAL A 45 -8.91 21.31 -4.63
N GLU A 46 -9.48 20.96 -5.78
CA GLU A 46 -10.46 19.88 -5.88
C GLU A 46 -9.89 18.53 -5.41
N TRP A 47 -10.63 17.86 -4.54
CA TRP A 47 -10.21 16.66 -3.81
C TRP A 47 -9.83 15.47 -4.71
N TYR A 48 -10.35 15.39 -5.94
CA TYR A 48 -10.07 14.28 -6.85
C TYR A 48 -8.60 14.20 -7.29
N TRP A 49 -7.85 15.29 -7.22
CA TRP A 49 -6.42 15.29 -7.49
C TRP A 49 -5.61 14.44 -6.49
N ALA A 50 -6.18 14.15 -5.30
CA ALA A 50 -5.58 13.26 -4.31
C ALA A 50 -5.48 11.79 -4.78
N ILE A 51 -6.21 11.41 -5.83
CA ILE A 51 -6.17 10.05 -6.40
C ILE A 51 -4.80 9.75 -7.04
N ILE A 52 -4.14 10.75 -7.62
CA ILE A 52 -2.84 10.58 -8.29
C ILE A 52 -1.75 10.13 -7.30
N PRO A 53 -1.45 10.85 -6.20
CA PRO A 53 -0.45 10.41 -5.23
C PRO A 53 -0.82 9.07 -4.59
N PHE A 54 -2.11 8.78 -4.42
CA PHE A 54 -2.58 7.47 -3.95
C PHE A 54 -2.17 6.34 -4.90
N ILE A 55 -2.47 6.44 -6.20
CA ILE A 55 -2.16 5.41 -7.19
C ILE A 55 -0.65 5.21 -7.30
N ILE A 56 0.11 6.31 -7.39
CA ILE A 56 1.57 6.26 -7.50
C ILE A 56 2.18 5.57 -6.28
N TYR A 57 1.77 5.98 -5.08
CA TYR A 57 2.29 5.41 -3.84
C TYR A 57 1.91 3.93 -3.71
N PHE A 58 0.65 3.57 -3.96
CA PHE A 58 0.19 2.19 -3.89
C PHE A 58 0.97 1.29 -4.83
N TYR A 59 1.19 1.71 -6.07
CA TYR A 59 1.91 0.91 -7.07
C TYR A 59 3.38 0.69 -6.67
N ILE A 60 4.08 1.74 -6.23
CA ILE A 60 5.48 1.64 -5.77
C ILE A 60 5.57 0.72 -4.54
N HIS A 61 4.69 0.93 -3.56
CA HIS A 61 4.73 0.20 -2.30
C HIS A 61 4.38 -1.29 -2.51
N TYR A 62 3.38 -1.58 -3.33
CA TYR A 62 2.99 -2.95 -3.69
C TYR A 62 4.12 -3.69 -4.43
N LYS A 63 4.81 -3.02 -5.36
CA LYS A 63 5.95 -3.62 -6.08
C LYS A 63 7.09 -4.00 -5.12
N ASN A 64 7.36 -3.16 -4.13
CA ASN A 64 8.38 -3.41 -3.12
C ASN A 64 7.98 -4.52 -2.12
N GLY A 65 6.68 -4.66 -1.83
CA GLY A 65 6.13 -5.71 -0.97
C GLY A 65 6.37 -7.14 -1.47
N LYS A 66 6.62 -7.33 -2.76
CA LYS A 66 6.89 -8.66 -3.35
C LYS A 66 8.08 -9.40 -2.73
N LYS A 67 9.03 -8.69 -2.11
CA LYS A 67 10.17 -9.30 -1.41
C LYS A 67 9.74 -10.14 -0.20
N GLN A 68 8.58 -9.85 0.40
CA GLN A 68 8.03 -10.59 1.55
C GLN A 68 7.35 -11.91 1.17
N LEU A 69 7.20 -12.22 -0.13
CA LEU A 69 6.59 -13.47 -0.61
C LEU A 69 7.60 -14.63 -0.78
N SER A 70 8.84 -14.47 -0.32
CA SER A 70 9.85 -15.52 -0.40
C SER A 70 9.63 -16.62 0.64
N LEU A 71 10.01 -17.86 0.32
CA LEU A 71 9.98 -18.97 1.28
C LEU A 71 10.87 -18.67 2.52
N ALA A 72 11.95 -17.91 2.32
CA ALA A 72 12.82 -17.47 3.41
C ALA A 72 12.07 -16.60 4.44
N PHE A 73 11.12 -15.77 4.01
CA PHE A 73 10.29 -14.98 4.92
C PHE A 73 9.31 -15.85 5.72
N VAL A 74 8.78 -16.92 5.10
CA VAL A 74 7.94 -17.91 5.81
C VAL A 74 8.78 -18.58 6.90
N GLU A 75 9.97 -19.09 6.55
CA GLU A 75 10.89 -19.75 7.50
C GLU A 75 11.36 -18.82 8.63
N GLU A 76 11.53 -17.52 8.37
CA GLU A 76 11.86 -16.53 9.41
C GLU A 76 10.75 -16.42 10.46
N LYS A 77 9.49 -16.53 10.04
CA LYS A 77 8.33 -16.47 10.94
C LYS A 77 8.01 -17.81 11.58
N THR A 78 8.42 -18.90 10.96
CA THR A 78 8.15 -20.27 11.44
C THR A 78 9.47 -21.03 11.58
N PRO A 79 10.18 -20.86 12.72
CA PRO A 79 11.49 -21.46 12.92
C PRO A 79 11.47 -22.99 12.87
N GLU A 80 10.32 -23.61 13.13
CA GLU A 80 10.11 -25.07 13.03
C GLU A 80 10.28 -25.62 11.60
N LEU A 81 10.12 -24.77 10.57
CA LEU A 81 10.24 -25.14 9.16
C LEU A 81 11.55 -24.70 8.51
N LYS A 82 12.46 -24.13 9.30
CA LYS A 82 13.70 -23.54 8.80
C LYS A 82 14.52 -24.59 8.04
N GLU A 83 14.95 -24.26 6.83
CA GLU A 83 15.65 -25.14 5.87
C GLU A 83 14.83 -26.33 5.35
N GLU A 84 13.95 -26.93 6.15
CA GLU A 84 13.09 -28.04 5.73
C GLU A 84 12.11 -27.64 4.62
N LEU A 85 11.51 -26.45 4.71
CA LEU A 85 10.54 -25.98 3.71
C LEU A 85 11.22 -25.74 2.36
N ARG A 86 12.40 -25.09 2.34
CA ARG A 86 13.18 -24.91 1.12
C ARG A 86 13.71 -26.24 0.59
N THR A 87 14.23 -27.13 1.44
CA THR A 87 14.72 -28.45 1.02
C THR A 87 13.59 -29.30 0.43
N SER A 88 12.41 -29.25 1.03
CA SER A 88 11.19 -29.88 0.53
C SER A 88 10.77 -29.29 -0.81
N ALA A 89 10.81 -27.96 -0.98
CA ALA A 89 10.52 -27.30 -2.25
C ALA A 89 11.54 -27.64 -3.36
N ASP A 90 12.83 -27.73 -3.02
CA ASP A 90 13.92 -28.03 -3.97
C ASP A 90 13.92 -29.50 -4.42
N ASN A 91 13.33 -30.40 -3.62
CA ASN A 91 13.27 -31.83 -3.91
C ASN A 91 11.86 -32.31 -4.30
N LEU A 92 10.97 -31.40 -4.73
CA LEU A 92 9.60 -31.74 -5.16
C LEU A 92 9.53 -32.81 -6.27
N ASP A 93 10.57 -32.93 -7.10
CA ASP A 93 10.61 -33.87 -8.22
C ASP A 93 11.30 -35.19 -7.89
N LYS A 94 11.73 -35.39 -6.65
CA LYS A 94 12.37 -36.63 -6.21
C LYS A 94 11.39 -37.53 -5.46
N ASP A 95 11.19 -38.73 -5.97
CA ASP A 95 10.45 -39.79 -5.29
C ASP A 95 11.46 -40.73 -4.61
N ASN A 96 11.80 -40.42 -3.36
CA ASN A 96 12.51 -41.34 -2.47
C ASN A 96 11.86 -41.34 -1.08
N GLU A 97 11.99 -42.42 -0.33
CA GLU A 97 11.31 -42.59 0.98
C GLU A 97 11.69 -41.49 1.99
N ILE A 98 12.94 -41.02 1.96
CA ILE A 98 13.45 -39.96 2.83
C ILE A 98 12.75 -38.62 2.52
N VAL A 99 12.60 -38.28 1.24
CA VAL A 99 11.92 -37.07 0.78
C VAL A 99 10.42 -37.15 1.04
N MET A 100 9.80 -38.34 0.94
CA MET A 100 8.41 -38.53 1.33
C MET A 100 8.20 -38.29 2.82
N ALA A 101 9.06 -38.83 3.68
CA ALA A 101 9.00 -38.58 5.13
C ALA A 101 9.18 -37.09 5.45
N LEU A 102 10.14 -36.42 4.79
CA LEU A 102 10.36 -34.98 4.91
C LEU A 102 9.12 -34.18 4.50
N HIS A 103 8.49 -34.55 3.39
CA HIS A 103 7.28 -33.89 2.93
C HIS A 103 6.12 -34.04 3.92
N GLU A 104 5.94 -35.22 4.50
CA GLU A 104 4.90 -35.47 5.50
C GLU A 104 5.13 -34.67 6.79
N GLU A 105 6.38 -34.59 7.26
CA GLU A 105 6.76 -33.80 8.41
C GLU A 105 6.54 -32.30 8.19
N VAL A 106 7.00 -31.76 7.05
CA VAL A 106 6.79 -30.37 6.66
C VAL A 106 5.30 -30.05 6.55
N LEU A 107 4.50 -30.96 5.98
CA LEU A 107 3.05 -30.77 5.86
C LEU A 107 2.37 -30.74 7.23
N ALA A 108 2.79 -31.61 8.16
CA ALA A 108 2.28 -31.63 9.52
C ALA A 108 2.61 -30.34 10.28
N LYS A 109 3.84 -29.83 10.12
CA LYS A 109 4.28 -28.53 10.68
C LYS A 109 3.51 -27.37 10.06
N MET A 110 3.35 -27.33 8.73
CA MET A 110 2.60 -26.28 8.03
C MET A 110 1.15 -26.17 8.49
N ARG A 111 0.47 -27.29 8.78
CA ARG A 111 -0.91 -27.29 9.30
C ARG A 111 -1.05 -26.67 10.69
N ARG A 112 0.02 -26.60 11.49
CA ARG A 112 0.01 -26.01 12.84
C ARG A 112 0.17 -24.49 12.80
N ILE A 113 0.70 -23.96 11.71
CA ILE A 113 0.98 -22.53 11.57
C ILE A 113 -0.33 -21.77 11.45
N LYS A 114 -0.52 -20.76 12.29
CA LYS A 114 -1.72 -19.94 12.24
C LYS A 114 -1.46 -18.73 11.35
N VAL A 115 -2.47 -18.35 10.57
CA VAL A 115 -2.45 -17.13 9.76
C VAL A 115 -2.13 -15.89 10.62
N SER A 116 -2.57 -15.89 11.88
CA SER A 116 -2.28 -14.84 12.87
C SER A 116 -0.80 -14.58 13.09
N ASP A 117 0.05 -15.60 12.93
CA ASP A 117 1.48 -15.50 13.24
C ASP A 117 2.23 -14.65 12.19
N PHE A 118 1.63 -14.51 11.01
CA PHE A 118 2.12 -13.66 9.93
C PHE A 118 1.57 -12.23 9.98
N ILE A 119 0.52 -11.98 10.77
CA ILE A 119 -0.15 -10.68 10.85
C ILE A 119 0.39 -9.88 12.04
N ASP A 120 0.98 -8.72 11.75
CA ASP A 120 1.34 -7.75 12.79
C ASP A 120 0.11 -6.89 13.14
N PHE A 121 -0.77 -7.45 13.98
CA PHE A 121 -2.02 -6.80 14.41
C PHE A 121 -1.78 -5.44 15.07
N LYS A 122 -0.64 -5.26 15.76
CA LYS A 122 -0.30 -3.99 16.42
C LYS A 122 -0.08 -2.89 15.39
N LYS A 123 0.65 -3.18 14.30
CA LYS A 123 0.85 -2.22 13.21
C LYS A 123 -0.45 -1.89 12.47
N ILE A 124 -1.25 -2.91 12.16
CA ILE A 124 -2.53 -2.72 11.46
C ILE A 124 -3.50 -1.89 12.31
N SER A 125 -3.66 -2.25 13.58
CA SER A 125 -4.56 -1.54 14.50
C SER A 125 -4.17 -0.07 14.67
N ARG A 126 -2.87 0.24 14.81
CA ARG A 126 -2.39 1.62 14.86
C ARG A 126 -2.73 2.39 13.59
N ARG A 127 -2.53 1.80 12.40
CA ARG A 127 -2.86 2.44 11.12
C ARG A 127 -4.36 2.72 11.00
N MET A 128 -5.19 1.75 11.36
CA MET A 128 -6.65 1.92 11.39
C MET A 128 -7.08 3.06 12.31
N PHE A 129 -6.50 3.15 13.51
CA PHE A 129 -6.79 4.23 14.45
C PHE A 129 -6.44 5.61 13.88
N VAL A 130 -5.26 5.73 13.24
CA VAL A 130 -4.83 6.97 12.58
C VAL A 130 -5.78 7.33 11.43
N ILE A 131 -6.14 6.36 10.57
CA ILE A 131 -7.12 6.55 9.49
C ILE A 131 -8.43 7.11 10.04
N SER A 132 -8.97 6.54 11.12
CA SER A 132 -10.20 7.02 11.74
C SER A 132 -10.09 8.48 12.19
N ILE A 133 -8.98 8.86 12.83
CA ILE A 133 -8.73 10.25 13.24
C ILE A 133 -8.68 11.18 12.03
N LEU A 134 -7.97 10.80 10.96
CA LEU A 134 -7.88 11.61 9.73
C LEU A 134 -9.25 11.80 9.09
N CYS A 135 -10.08 10.77 9.04
CA CYS A 135 -11.45 10.87 8.53
C CYS A 135 -12.27 11.89 9.35
N PHE A 136 -12.20 11.83 10.68
CA PHE A 136 -12.88 12.83 11.53
C PHE A 136 -12.37 14.25 11.27
N LEU A 137 -11.07 14.43 11.09
CA LEU A 137 -10.47 15.73 10.78
C LEU A 137 -10.98 16.28 9.44
N ILE A 138 -11.03 15.45 8.40
CA ILE A 138 -11.59 15.82 7.10
C ILE A 138 -13.06 16.25 7.23
N LEU A 139 -13.87 15.52 8.00
CA LEU A 139 -15.28 15.88 8.22
C LEU A 139 -15.41 17.24 8.92
N ILE A 140 -14.57 17.51 9.91
CA ILE A 140 -14.53 18.80 10.61
C ILE A 140 -14.14 19.92 9.62
N PHE A 141 -13.04 19.75 8.87
CA PHE A 141 -12.58 20.74 7.90
C PHE A 141 -13.65 21.04 6.83
N SER A 142 -14.32 19.99 6.35
CA SER A 142 -15.42 20.12 5.41
C SER A 142 -16.62 20.85 6.00
N ALA A 143 -16.97 20.60 7.26
CA ALA A 143 -18.12 21.24 7.91
C ALA A 143 -17.89 22.74 8.17
N PHE A 144 -16.66 23.13 8.49
CA PHE A 144 -16.30 24.52 8.77
C PHE A 144 -15.86 25.30 7.52
N ASN A 145 -15.85 24.68 6.33
CA ASN A 145 -15.41 25.28 5.06
C ASN A 145 -14.05 25.99 5.22
N VAL A 146 -13.11 25.32 5.87
CA VAL A 146 -11.81 25.92 6.24
C VAL A 146 -10.91 25.97 5.01
N SER A 147 -11.09 27.00 4.20
CA SER A 147 -10.24 27.34 3.07
C SER A 147 -9.27 28.44 3.51
N PHE A 148 -8.00 28.10 3.77
CA PHE A 148 -7.01 29.08 4.23
C PHE A 148 -6.39 29.87 3.08
N ILE A 149 -6.35 29.31 1.87
CA ILE A 149 -5.72 29.90 0.69
C ILE A 149 -6.62 29.67 -0.52
N ASP A 150 -7.31 30.72 -0.98
CA ASP A 150 -7.97 30.71 -2.29
C ASP A 150 -6.93 31.01 -3.37
N ILE A 151 -6.47 29.96 -4.06
CA ILE A 151 -5.53 30.10 -5.18
C ILE A 151 -6.14 30.93 -6.32
N ASN A 152 -7.47 30.94 -6.45
CA ASN A 152 -8.18 31.72 -7.46
C ASN A 152 -7.92 33.23 -7.26
N ASP A 153 -8.00 33.73 -6.02
CA ASP A 153 -7.70 35.13 -5.71
C ASP A 153 -6.23 35.48 -5.99
N LEU A 154 -5.30 34.53 -5.82
CA LEU A 154 -3.89 34.72 -6.15
C LEU A 154 -3.61 34.67 -7.66
N LEU A 155 -4.32 33.81 -8.40
CA LEU A 155 -4.23 33.73 -9.87
C LEU A 155 -4.84 34.97 -10.53
N ASP A 156 -5.93 35.49 -9.99
CA ASP A 156 -6.58 36.70 -10.49
C ASP A 156 -5.68 37.93 -10.30
N GLN A 157 -4.99 38.04 -9.16
CA GLN A 157 -3.99 39.10 -8.93
C GLN A 157 -2.81 39.03 -9.91
N ILE A 158 -2.28 37.83 -10.16
CA ILE A 158 -1.17 37.64 -11.11
C ILE A 158 -1.61 37.93 -12.55
N THR A 159 -2.86 37.59 -12.91
CA THR A 159 -3.41 37.82 -14.25
C THR A 159 -3.67 39.31 -14.48
N GLN A 160 -4.18 40.03 -13.47
CA GLN A 160 -4.39 41.48 -13.55
C GLN A 160 -3.07 42.26 -13.63
N GLU A 161 -2.02 41.86 -12.91
CA GLU A 161 -0.69 42.47 -13.01
C GLU A 161 -0.08 42.33 -14.42
N GLN A 162 -0.40 41.25 -15.14
CA GLN A 162 0.02 41.01 -16.52
C GLN A 162 -0.78 41.82 -17.55
N GLU A 163 -2.04 42.14 -17.27
CA GLU A 163 -2.87 43.01 -18.13
C GLU A 163 -2.51 44.50 -17.97
N GLU A 164 -2.21 44.96 -16.75
CA GLU A 164 -1.73 46.34 -16.53
C GLU A 164 -0.36 46.62 -17.16
N THR A 165 0.52 45.61 -17.29
CA THR A 165 1.82 45.79 -17.98
C THR A 165 1.72 45.78 -19.50
N LYS A 166 0.56 45.44 -20.10
CA LYS A 166 0.37 45.37 -21.56
C LYS A 166 -0.26 46.59 -22.21
N SER A 167 -0.70 47.60 -21.47
CA SER A 167 -1.30 48.83 -22.06
C SER A 167 -0.57 50.08 -21.59
N PRO A 168 0.32 50.66 -22.42
CA PRO A 168 0.02 52.00 -22.94
C PRO A 168 0.59 52.36 -24.35
N TYR A 169 0.94 51.42 -25.25
CA TYR A 169 1.63 51.78 -26.52
C TYR A 169 0.98 51.30 -27.84
N GLU A 170 -0.30 50.92 -27.85
CA GLU A 170 -0.94 50.42 -29.09
C GLU A 170 -2.12 51.25 -29.61
N GLU A 171 -2.24 52.51 -29.18
CA GLU A 171 -3.11 53.50 -29.84
C GLU A 171 -2.31 54.76 -30.14
N GLU A 172 -1.77 54.85 -31.36
CA GLU A 172 -1.79 56.03 -32.23
C GLU A 172 -0.87 55.80 -33.44
N ILE A 173 -1.42 55.24 -34.52
CA ILE A 173 -0.97 55.57 -35.87
C ILE A 173 -2.22 56.04 -36.63
N PRO A 174 -2.44 57.36 -36.75
CA PRO A 174 -3.39 57.87 -37.72
C PRO A 174 -2.81 57.72 -39.14
N GLU A 175 -3.69 57.40 -40.09
CA GLU A 175 -3.46 57.24 -41.54
C GLU A 175 -2.61 58.35 -42.19
#